data_AF-A0A820IFY5-F1
#
_entry.id   AF-A0A820IFY5-F1
#
_cell.length_a   1.000
_cell.length_b   1.000
_cell.length_c   1.000
_cell.angle_alpha   90.00
_cell.angle_beta   90.00
_cell.angle_gamma   90.00
#
_symmetry.space_group_name_H-M   'P 1'
#
loop_
_entity.id
_entity.type
_entity.pdbx_description
1 polymer ?
#
loop_
_entity_poly.entity_id
_entity_poly.type
_entity_poly.pdbx_seq_one_letter_code
_entity_poly.pdbx_strand_id
1 'polypeptide(L)'
;MVDKFSSCLVCPITFSLFRDPVVAEDGHTYERQAIIDWIQNNSTSPLTREPITIAGLRSNHVVRNLVDEFRKSLSKHNYKFKLDVDIERSRNPFFQTTGKALFEAKWIGNPNGPCIILLKLFGARAEKEASFYEYLTRHPHIVYTYGLVEQPNATSNTFLMLLQEMAPEGSLINILEHHSEKYPNIPLPNLLLNHIFLQISEAMKFLSSKGIIHGDLACRNVLVFHFDVQEPNRTLVKLTDFGISRGNTIYSKIDAVATVIDTIPIRSAAPEVLQNSDNDSTDIYSEKTDMFAMGVLMWEAYSNGRIPWSEIGKESIVRKKVIDGERLSRPDNCKSDCQWSLILKCMSQNPDDRLTFQELTKQLTEFVTLPVNSNVSVSV
;
A
#
# COMPACT_ATOMS: atom_id res chain seq x y z
N MET A 1 19.66 -9.40 10.87
CA MET A 1 19.95 -8.05 11.39
C MET A 1 20.03 -7.16 10.16
N VAL A 2 18.87 -6.72 9.66
CA VAL A 2 18.80 -5.80 8.51
C VAL A 2 19.17 -4.45 9.08
N ASP A 3 20.29 -3.90 8.62
CA ASP A 3 20.81 -2.65 9.14
C ASP A 3 19.73 -1.56 9.10
N LYS A 4 19.49 -0.95 10.26
CA LYS A 4 18.63 0.22 10.48
C LYS A 4 19.20 1.49 9.85
N PHE A 5 19.86 1.41 8.69
CA PHE A 5 20.21 2.60 7.92
C PHE A 5 18.96 3.06 7.17
N SER A 6 18.12 3.80 7.89
CA SER A 6 17.18 4.74 7.26
C SER A 6 18.00 5.58 6.28
N SER A 7 17.61 5.60 5.00
CA SER A 7 18.37 6.33 3.99
C SER A 7 18.42 7.82 4.37
N CYS A 8 19.58 8.46 4.20
CA CYS A 8 19.79 9.86 4.57
C CYS A 8 18.88 10.85 3.79
N LEU A 9 18.16 10.36 2.78
CA LEU A 9 17.26 11.13 1.92
C LEU A 9 15.78 10.96 2.26
N VAL A 10 15.45 10.06 3.20
CA VAL A 10 14.08 9.74 3.60
C VAL A 10 13.80 10.27 5.00
N CYS A 11 12.62 10.86 5.18
CA CYS A 11 12.20 11.35 6.48
C CYS A 11 11.89 10.18 7.44
N PRO A 12 12.36 10.23 8.70
CA PRO A 12 12.08 9.21 9.69
C PRO A 12 10.64 9.24 10.27
N ILE A 13 9.84 10.25 9.93
CA ILE A 13 8.41 10.33 10.29
C ILE A 13 7.55 9.89 9.10
N THR A 14 7.80 10.44 7.92
CA THR A 14 6.94 10.19 6.74
C THR A 14 7.38 9.01 5.88
N PHE A 15 8.57 8.44 6.17
CA PHE A 15 9.25 7.37 5.41
C PHE A 15 9.22 7.58 3.90
N SER A 16 9.23 8.85 3.48
CA SER A 16 9.26 9.30 2.09
C SER A 16 10.44 10.22 1.86
N LEU A 17 10.87 10.35 0.60
CA LEU A 17 11.91 11.31 0.22
C LEU A 17 11.54 12.73 0.69
N PHE A 18 12.48 13.43 1.32
CA PHE A 18 12.22 14.78 1.83
C PHE A 18 11.75 15.75 0.72
N ARG A 19 10.75 16.58 1.04
CA ARG A 19 10.31 17.70 0.21
C ARG A 19 10.80 19.01 0.80
N ASP A 20 10.53 19.23 2.09
CA ASP A 20 11.02 20.38 2.85
C ASP A 20 11.73 19.93 4.12
N PRO A 21 12.98 19.43 4.01
CA PRO A 21 13.72 18.92 5.15
C PRO A 21 14.10 20.07 6.11
N VAL A 22 13.88 19.84 7.40
CA VAL A 22 14.33 20.68 8.51
C VAL A 22 15.17 19.86 9.48
N VAL A 23 16.24 20.44 9.98
CA VAL A 23 17.01 19.89 11.09
C VAL A 23 16.47 20.46 12.40
N ALA A 24 16.26 19.58 13.39
CA ALA A 24 15.86 19.97 14.74
C ALA A 24 17.09 20.09 15.67
N GLU A 25 16.84 20.51 16.91
CA GLU A 25 17.88 20.76 17.92
C GLU A 25 18.65 19.49 18.33
N ASP A 26 18.03 18.32 18.13
CA ASP A 26 18.61 16.98 18.33
C ASP A 26 19.55 16.54 17.19
N GLY A 27 19.79 17.41 16.20
CA GLY A 27 20.66 17.14 15.04
C GLY A 27 20.04 16.26 13.96
N HIS A 28 18.80 15.78 14.13
CA HIS A 28 18.13 14.92 13.15
C HIS A 28 17.31 15.74 12.15
N THR A 29 17.13 15.18 10.95
CA THR A 29 16.38 15.83 9.87
C THR A 29 15.00 15.21 9.68
N TYR A 30 13.99 16.06 9.56
CA TYR A 30 12.58 15.69 9.46
C TYR A 30 11.89 16.46 8.32
N GLU A 31 10.77 15.93 7.82
CA GLU A 31 9.89 16.67 6.91
C GLU A 31 9.18 17.75 7.73
N ARG A 32 9.23 19.01 7.28
CA ARG A 32 8.79 20.16 8.09
C ARG A 32 7.40 19.99 8.67
N GLN A 33 6.42 19.68 7.82
CA GLN A 33 5.03 19.60 8.28
C GLN A 33 4.85 18.46 9.29
N ALA A 34 5.45 17.30 9.00
CA ALA A 34 5.34 16.12 9.85
C ALA A 34 5.95 16.34 11.24
N ILE A 35 7.10 17.03 11.35
CA ILE A 35 7.69 17.34 12.65
C ILE A 35 6.94 18.44 13.39
N ILE A 36 6.33 19.41 12.69
CA ILE A 36 5.49 20.42 13.33
C ILE A 36 4.27 19.76 13.97
N ASP A 37 3.57 18.91 13.22
CA ASP A 37 2.39 18.18 13.72
C ASP A 37 2.77 17.26 14.89
N TRP A 38 3.96 16.65 14.84
CA TRP A 38 4.49 15.86 15.94
C TRP A 38 4.76 16.69 17.21
N ILE A 39 5.46 17.83 17.07
CA ILE A 39 5.82 18.70 18.20
C ILE A 39 4.57 19.27 18.88
N GLN A 40 3.55 19.62 18.10
CA GLN A 40 2.27 20.12 18.64
C GLN A 40 1.62 19.12 19.60
N ASN A 41 1.83 17.82 19.39
CA ASN A 41 1.24 16.76 20.21
C ASN A 41 2.19 16.21 21.29
N ASN A 42 3.51 16.24 21.06
CA ASN A 42 4.49 15.51 21.90
C ASN A 42 5.60 16.38 22.50
N SER A 43 5.86 17.59 21.97
CA SER A 43 6.93 18.50 22.41
C SER A 43 8.36 17.90 22.50
N THR A 44 8.60 16.76 21.84
CA THR A 44 9.85 15.99 21.90
C THR A 44 10.23 15.45 20.53
N SER A 45 11.49 15.02 20.36
CA SER A 45 11.98 14.37 19.16
C SER A 45 11.36 12.98 18.97
N PRO A 46 10.86 12.63 17.76
CA PRO A 46 10.37 11.28 17.47
C PRO A 46 11.47 10.19 17.51
N LEU A 47 12.75 10.58 17.43
CA LEU A 47 13.89 9.66 17.41
C LEU A 47 14.62 9.59 18.75
N THR A 48 14.93 10.74 19.35
CA THR A 48 15.74 10.79 20.59
C THR A 48 14.89 10.97 21.84
N ARG A 49 13.61 11.37 21.69
CA ARG A 49 12.71 11.79 22.78
C ARG A 49 13.20 13.01 23.57
N GLU A 50 14.24 13.70 23.08
CA GLU A 50 14.70 14.95 23.68
C GLU A 50 13.72 16.10 23.38
N PRO A 51 13.58 17.09 24.27
CA PRO A 51 12.74 18.26 24.02
C PRO A 51 13.20 19.01 22.77
N ILE A 52 12.26 19.34 21.88
CA ILE A 52 12.51 20.15 20.68
C ILE A 52 11.38 21.15 20.48
N THR A 53 11.69 22.28 19.85
CA THR A 53 10.71 23.36 19.63
C THR A 53 10.50 23.65 18.15
N ILE A 54 9.29 24.13 17.79
CA ILE A 54 9.01 24.61 16.42
C ILE A 54 9.98 25.76 16.05
N ALA A 55 10.28 26.64 17.01
CA ALA A 55 11.20 27.75 16.83
C ALA A 55 12.66 27.30 16.65
N GLY A 56 13.03 26.10 17.11
CA GLY A 56 14.34 25.48 16.94
C GLY A 56 14.57 24.88 15.55
N LEU A 57 13.50 24.60 14.79
CA LEU A 57 13.62 24.00 13.46
C LEU A 57 14.35 24.93 12.49
N ARG A 58 15.33 24.40 11.76
CA ARG A 58 16.08 25.11 10.71
C ARG A 58 15.97 24.36 9.40
N SER A 59 15.78 25.07 8.28
CA SER A 59 15.79 24.44 6.96
C SER A 59 17.11 23.71 6.72
N ASN A 60 17.06 22.42 6.39
CA ASN A 60 18.24 21.65 6.05
C ASN A 60 18.49 21.73 4.54
N HIS A 61 19.14 22.81 4.12
CA HIS A 61 19.45 23.05 2.71
C HIS A 61 20.38 21.99 2.10
N VAL A 62 21.24 21.36 2.89
CA VAL A 62 22.13 20.28 2.41
C VAL A 62 21.31 19.07 2.00
N VAL A 63 20.44 18.58 2.89
CA VAL A 63 19.57 17.44 2.57
C VAL A 63 18.61 17.79 1.43
N ARG A 64 18.07 19.02 1.40
CA ARG A 64 17.24 19.47 0.28
C ARG A 64 17.99 19.39 -1.05
N ASN A 65 19.22 19.91 -1.09
CA ASN A 65 20.06 19.85 -2.29
C ASN A 65 20.39 18.42 -2.71
N LEU A 66 20.69 17.52 -1.75
CA LEU A 66 20.93 16.11 -2.04
C LEU A 66 19.71 15.42 -2.63
N VAL A 67 18.50 15.69 -2.09
CA VAL A 67 17.26 15.15 -2.66
C VAL A 67 16.97 15.76 -4.03
N ASP A 68 17.22 17.05 -4.22
CA ASP A 68 17.04 17.69 -5.52
C ASP A 68 18.06 17.20 -6.56
N GLU A 69 19.30 16.92 -6.17
CA GLU A 69 20.30 16.26 -7.00
C GLU A 69 19.90 14.83 -7.35
N PHE A 70 19.38 14.08 -6.39
CA PHE A 70 18.82 12.75 -6.63
C PHE A 70 17.63 12.83 -7.60
N ARG A 71 16.67 13.73 -7.40
CA ARG A 71 15.55 13.95 -8.35
C ARG A 71 16.06 14.35 -9.74
N LYS A 72 17.06 15.23 -9.81
CA LYS A 72 17.72 15.60 -11.07
C LYS A 72 18.44 14.42 -11.71
N SER A 73 19.04 13.52 -10.93
CA SER A 73 19.65 12.31 -11.48
C SER A 73 18.58 11.39 -12.07
N LEU A 74 17.44 11.19 -11.40
CA LEU A 74 16.30 10.47 -11.96
C LEU A 74 15.82 11.09 -13.28
N SER A 75 15.71 12.41 -13.35
CA SER A 75 15.28 13.11 -14.58
C SER A 75 16.33 13.07 -15.70
N LYS A 76 17.63 13.13 -15.38
CA LYS A 76 18.72 12.98 -16.37
C LYS A 76 18.67 11.63 -17.08
N HIS A 77 18.25 10.60 -16.36
CA HIS A 77 18.04 9.27 -16.90
C HIS A 77 16.73 9.15 -17.69
N ASN A 78 15.92 10.22 -17.80
CA ASN A 78 14.55 10.16 -18.30
C ASN A 78 13.76 9.02 -17.65
N TYR A 79 14.00 8.75 -16.36
CA TYR A 79 13.41 7.63 -15.63
C TYR A 79 13.72 6.25 -16.28
N LYS A 80 14.89 6.12 -16.94
CA LYS A 80 15.43 4.89 -17.52
C LYS A 80 16.84 4.60 -17.00
N PHE A 81 16.97 3.56 -16.19
CA PHE A 81 18.22 3.09 -15.60
C PHE A 81 18.78 1.90 -16.38
N LYS A 82 20.06 1.58 -16.19
CA LYS A 82 20.73 0.44 -16.80
C LYS A 82 21.19 -0.55 -15.73
N LEU A 83 20.80 -1.81 -15.89
CA LEU A 83 21.30 -2.89 -15.06
C LEU A 83 22.81 -3.05 -15.24
N ASP A 84 23.51 -3.34 -14.15
CA ASP A 84 24.98 -3.49 -14.06
C ASP A 84 25.77 -2.19 -14.34
N VAL A 85 25.08 -1.05 -14.52
CA VAL A 85 25.68 0.28 -14.66
C VAL A 85 25.20 1.22 -13.56
N ASP A 86 23.88 1.39 -13.45
CA ASP A 86 23.25 2.25 -12.46
C ASP A 86 22.78 1.44 -11.23
N ILE A 87 22.38 0.18 -11.45
CA ILE A 87 21.76 -0.69 -10.45
C ILE A 87 22.39 -2.08 -10.50
N GLU A 88 22.76 -2.62 -9.34
CA GLU A 88 23.10 -4.03 -9.15
C GLU A 88 21.92 -4.77 -8.52
N ARG A 89 21.79 -6.08 -8.80
CA ARG A 89 20.69 -6.90 -8.27
C ARG A 89 21.15 -8.25 -7.74
N SER A 90 20.34 -8.85 -6.86
CA SER A 90 20.53 -10.24 -6.43
C SER A 90 20.44 -11.20 -7.62
N ARG A 91 21.22 -12.29 -7.54
CA ARG A 91 21.23 -13.33 -8.58
C ARG A 91 19.86 -14.00 -8.73
N ASN A 92 19.29 -14.42 -7.59
CA ASN A 92 18.01 -15.10 -7.52
C ASN A 92 16.91 -14.11 -7.08
N PRO A 93 15.69 -14.25 -7.60
CA PRO A 93 14.55 -13.50 -7.08
C PRO A 93 14.20 -14.01 -5.68
N PHE A 94 13.78 -13.10 -4.80
CA PHE A 94 13.23 -13.48 -3.49
C PHE A 94 11.72 -13.80 -3.57
N PHE A 95 11.06 -13.38 -4.66
CA PHE A 95 9.67 -13.70 -4.95
C PHE A 95 9.47 -13.89 -6.46
N GLN A 96 8.69 -14.90 -6.86
CA GLN A 96 8.42 -15.18 -8.26
C GLN A 96 7.05 -15.82 -8.46
N THR A 97 6.33 -15.35 -9.46
CA THR A 97 5.10 -15.95 -10.00
C THR A 97 5.28 -16.18 -11.51
N THR A 98 4.22 -16.66 -12.18
CA THR A 98 4.19 -16.78 -13.64
C THR A 98 4.28 -15.43 -14.35
N GLY A 99 3.80 -14.35 -13.73
CA GLY A 99 3.74 -13.01 -14.35
C GLY A 99 4.77 -12.01 -13.83
N LYS A 100 5.37 -12.24 -12.66
CA LYS A 100 6.26 -11.27 -11.99
C LYS A 100 7.42 -11.95 -11.25
N ALA A 101 8.54 -11.24 -11.11
CA ALA A 101 9.63 -11.63 -10.20
C ALA A 101 10.23 -10.41 -9.51
N LEU A 102 10.55 -10.52 -8.23
CA LEU A 102 11.16 -9.46 -7.43
C LEU A 102 12.60 -9.83 -7.06
N PHE A 103 13.50 -8.87 -7.23
CA PHE A 103 14.92 -8.98 -6.88
C PHE A 103 15.30 -7.88 -5.89
N GLU A 104 16.19 -8.21 -4.95
CA GLU A 104 16.87 -7.19 -4.17
C GLU A 104 17.77 -6.38 -5.10
N ALA A 105 17.88 -5.06 -4.87
CA ALA A 105 18.69 -4.19 -5.71
C ALA A 105 19.42 -3.13 -4.89
N LYS A 106 20.51 -2.59 -5.45
CA LYS A 106 21.30 -1.51 -4.85
C LYS A 106 21.78 -0.54 -5.93
N TRP A 107 21.98 0.71 -5.54
CA TRP A 107 22.50 1.75 -6.43
C TRP A 107 24.00 1.60 -6.60
N ILE A 108 24.48 1.52 -7.84
CA ILE A 108 25.90 1.56 -8.15
C ILE A 108 26.38 3.01 -8.04
N GLY A 109 27.44 3.24 -7.26
CA GLY A 109 28.00 4.58 -7.06
C GLY A 109 27.22 5.51 -6.12
N ASN A 110 26.11 5.05 -5.53
CA ASN A 110 25.36 5.81 -4.52
C ASN A 110 24.96 4.92 -3.32
N PRO A 111 25.91 4.58 -2.42
CA PRO A 111 25.65 3.69 -1.29
C PRO A 111 24.64 4.25 -0.28
N ASN A 112 24.39 5.57 -0.28
CA ASN A 112 23.43 6.24 0.60
C ASN A 112 22.05 6.44 -0.06
N GLY A 113 21.84 5.85 -1.25
CA GLY A 113 20.56 5.91 -1.95
C GLY A 113 19.42 5.23 -1.16
N PRO A 114 18.15 5.50 -1.51
CA PRO A 114 17.02 4.82 -0.90
C PRO A 114 17.08 3.31 -1.17
N CYS A 115 16.51 2.51 -0.26
CA CYS A 115 16.37 1.08 -0.46
C CYS A 115 15.45 0.79 -1.65
N ILE A 116 15.86 -0.13 -2.52
CA ILE A 116 15.22 -0.39 -3.80
C ILE A 116 15.08 -1.89 -4.08
N ILE A 117 14.08 -2.21 -4.89
CA ILE A 117 13.87 -3.53 -5.48
C ILE A 117 13.73 -3.40 -6.99
N LEU A 118 14.01 -4.49 -7.70
CA LEU A 118 13.68 -4.63 -9.11
C LEU A 118 12.49 -5.54 -9.28
N LEU A 119 11.42 -4.99 -9.84
CA LEU A 119 10.24 -5.73 -10.26
C LEU A 119 10.37 -6.07 -11.73
N LYS A 120 10.55 -7.35 -12.03
CA LYS A 120 10.51 -7.89 -13.38
C LYS A 120 9.10 -8.31 -13.75
N LEU A 121 8.55 -7.72 -14.81
CA LEU A 121 7.22 -7.98 -15.35
C LEU A 121 7.34 -8.75 -16.66
N PHE A 122 6.65 -9.88 -16.79
CA PHE A 122 6.70 -10.72 -17.97
C PHE A 122 5.49 -10.48 -18.89
N GLY A 123 5.69 -10.65 -20.20
CA GLY A 123 4.61 -10.69 -21.19
C GLY A 123 4.21 -9.34 -21.79
N ALA A 124 3.32 -9.39 -22.78
CA ALA A 124 2.94 -8.25 -23.64
C ALA A 124 2.27 -7.06 -22.90
N ARG A 125 1.90 -7.23 -21.63
CA ARG A 125 1.25 -6.20 -20.80
C ARG A 125 2.25 -5.36 -20.00
N ALA A 126 3.53 -5.74 -19.97
CA ALA A 126 4.55 -5.09 -19.16
C ALA A 126 4.70 -3.59 -19.48
N GLU A 127 4.74 -3.19 -20.75
CA GLU A 127 4.89 -1.78 -21.17
C GLU A 127 3.74 -0.90 -20.71
N LYS A 128 2.52 -1.45 -20.75
CA LYS A 128 1.36 -0.74 -20.23
C LYS A 128 1.42 -0.64 -18.71
N GLU A 129 1.70 -1.74 -18.00
CA GLU A 129 1.84 -1.72 -16.53
C GLU A 129 2.89 -0.68 -16.08
N ALA A 130 4.03 -0.63 -16.76
CA ALA A 130 5.07 0.37 -16.55
C ALA A 130 4.58 1.83 -16.72
N SER A 131 3.76 2.12 -17.74
CA SER A 131 3.24 3.47 -17.96
C SER A 131 2.30 3.98 -16.85
N PHE A 132 1.62 3.08 -16.13
CA PHE A 132 0.77 3.47 -15.00
C PHE A 132 1.61 3.89 -13.79
N TYR A 133 2.71 3.18 -13.53
CA TYR A 133 3.54 3.46 -12.38
C TYR A 133 4.16 4.87 -12.43
N GLU A 134 4.51 5.39 -13.61
CA GLU A 134 5.02 6.77 -13.74
C GLU A 134 3.99 7.82 -13.31
N TYR A 135 2.70 7.58 -13.59
CA TYR A 135 1.62 8.49 -13.21
C TYR A 135 1.21 8.35 -11.73
N LEU A 136 1.23 7.13 -11.21
CA LEU A 136 0.74 6.80 -9.87
C LEU A 136 1.75 7.07 -8.74
N THR A 137 3.05 7.07 -9.06
CA THR A 137 4.16 7.25 -8.10
C THR A 137 4.09 8.53 -7.26
N ARG A 138 3.22 9.48 -7.61
CA ARG A 138 3.09 10.77 -6.89
C ARG A 138 2.25 10.70 -5.62
N HIS A 139 1.47 9.62 -5.43
CA HIS A 139 0.61 9.47 -4.25
C HIS A 139 1.40 8.90 -3.06
N PRO A 140 1.28 9.47 -1.84
CA PRO A 140 2.07 9.03 -0.68
C PRO A 140 1.82 7.58 -0.23
N HIS A 141 0.61 7.06 -0.50
CA HIS A 141 0.18 5.70 -0.13
C HIS A 141 0.15 4.73 -1.32
N ILE A 142 0.90 5.01 -2.38
CA ILE A 142 1.16 4.10 -3.50
C ILE A 142 2.67 3.91 -3.61
N VAL A 143 3.12 2.68 -3.85
CA VAL A 143 4.56 2.37 -3.97
C VAL A 143 5.19 3.22 -5.07
N TYR A 144 6.24 3.94 -4.67
CA TYR A 144 7.03 4.80 -5.53
C TYR A 144 7.82 3.96 -6.53
N THR A 145 7.59 4.22 -7.81
CA THR A 145 8.38 3.66 -8.91
C THR A 145 9.31 4.74 -9.43
N TYR A 146 10.62 4.46 -9.38
CA TYR A 146 11.68 5.34 -9.82
C TYR A 146 11.84 5.37 -11.34
N GLY A 147 11.47 4.29 -12.04
CA GLY A 147 11.55 4.23 -13.50
C GLY A 147 11.78 2.83 -14.05
N LEU A 148 12.04 2.76 -15.35
CA LEU A 148 12.35 1.55 -16.10
C LEU A 148 13.83 1.18 -15.95
N VAL A 149 14.15 -0.12 -16.03
CA VAL A 149 15.53 -0.61 -16.04
C VAL A 149 15.80 -1.43 -17.31
N GLU A 150 16.71 -0.93 -18.13
CA GLU A 150 17.21 -1.55 -19.36
C GLU A 150 18.29 -2.58 -19.03
N GLN A 151 18.31 -3.71 -19.75
CA GLN A 151 19.41 -4.69 -19.65
C GLN A 151 20.42 -4.52 -20.78
N PRO A 152 21.72 -4.72 -20.49
CA PRO A 152 22.72 -4.88 -21.53
C PRO A 152 22.32 -6.06 -22.44
N ASN A 153 22.33 -5.84 -23.76
CA ASN A 153 22.14 -6.87 -24.80
C ASN A 153 20.76 -7.56 -24.82
N ALA A 154 19.69 -6.90 -24.36
CA ALA A 154 18.33 -7.43 -24.52
C ALA A 154 17.93 -7.49 -26.01
N THR A 155 17.95 -8.69 -26.58
CA THR A 155 17.62 -8.95 -28.00
C THR A 155 16.13 -9.24 -28.23
N SER A 156 15.29 -9.27 -27.18
CA SER A 156 13.83 -9.37 -27.31
C SER A 156 13.09 -8.73 -26.14
N ASN A 157 11.93 -8.12 -26.44
CA ASN A 157 11.08 -7.37 -25.51
C ASN A 157 10.18 -8.30 -24.66
N THR A 158 10.74 -9.40 -24.14
CA THR A 158 9.95 -10.46 -23.47
C THR A 158 9.53 -10.12 -22.04
N PHE A 159 10.15 -9.11 -21.44
CA PHE A 159 9.85 -8.62 -20.09
C PHE A 159 10.34 -7.17 -19.92
N LEU A 160 9.80 -6.47 -18.93
CA LEU A 160 10.33 -5.20 -18.44
C LEU A 160 10.81 -5.31 -17.02
N MET A 161 11.64 -4.34 -16.60
CA MET A 161 11.99 -4.16 -15.21
C MET A 161 11.68 -2.75 -14.75
N LEU A 162 11.11 -2.67 -13.55
CA LEU A 162 10.81 -1.44 -12.84
C LEU A 162 11.67 -1.36 -11.59
N LEU A 163 12.21 -0.18 -11.33
CA LEU A 163 12.90 0.13 -10.10
C LEU A 163 11.90 0.75 -9.13
N GLN A 164 11.69 0.13 -7.97
CA GLN A 164 10.71 0.57 -6.97
C GLN A 164 11.36 0.76 -5.60
N GLU A 165 10.72 1.56 -4.75
CA GLU A 165 11.09 1.62 -3.34
C GLU A 165 10.83 0.28 -2.64
N MET A 166 11.72 -0.10 -1.72
CA MET A 166 11.58 -1.31 -0.95
C MET A 166 10.80 -1.05 0.35
N ALA A 167 9.81 -1.90 0.65
CA ALA A 167 9.12 -1.91 1.93
C ALA A 167 9.85 -2.78 2.96
N PRO A 168 10.51 -2.21 3.99
CA PRO A 168 11.35 -2.95 4.93
C PRO A 168 10.59 -3.92 5.85
N GLU A 169 9.31 -3.66 6.15
CA GLU A 169 8.50 -4.50 7.03
C GLU A 169 7.71 -5.59 6.26
N GLY A 170 7.82 -5.61 4.92
CA GLY A 170 7.11 -6.56 4.07
C GLY A 170 5.64 -6.20 3.84
N SER A 171 4.79 -7.22 3.66
CA SER A 171 3.35 -7.05 3.44
C SER A 171 2.57 -6.98 4.75
N LEU A 172 1.42 -6.32 4.72
CA LEU A 172 0.54 -6.19 5.89
C LEU A 172 0.05 -7.56 6.36
N ILE A 173 -0.26 -8.49 5.44
CA ILE A 173 -0.67 -9.85 5.82
C ILE A 173 0.39 -10.55 6.69
N ASN A 174 1.67 -10.45 6.33
CA ASN A 174 2.76 -11.05 7.10
C ASN A 174 2.85 -10.44 8.49
N ILE A 175 2.70 -9.11 8.60
CA ILE A 175 2.70 -8.40 9.89
C ILE A 175 1.55 -8.86 10.78
N LEU A 176 0.34 -9.03 10.21
CA LEU A 176 -0.85 -9.45 10.95
C LEU A 176 -0.73 -10.89 11.47
N GLU A 177 -0.28 -11.82 10.62
CA GLU A 177 -0.13 -13.24 10.97
C GLU A 177 0.88 -13.45 12.10
N HIS A 178 2.01 -12.72 12.06
CA HIS A 178 3.10 -12.86 13.04
C HIS A 178 2.98 -11.87 14.22
N HIS A 179 1.93 -11.04 14.26
CA HIS A 179 1.76 -10.03 15.31
C HIS A 179 1.73 -10.67 16.71
N SER A 180 0.97 -11.74 16.86
CA SER A 180 0.81 -12.43 18.16
C SER A 180 2.10 -13.09 18.65
N GLU A 181 3.01 -13.45 17.73
CA GLU A 181 4.33 -14.00 18.05
C GLU A 181 5.30 -12.89 18.49
N LYS A 182 5.31 -11.76 17.77
CA LYS A 182 6.20 -10.62 18.03
C LYS A 182 5.76 -9.82 19.26
N TYR A 183 4.46 -9.69 19.49
CA TYR A 183 3.85 -8.95 20.59
C TYR A 183 2.82 -9.81 21.33
N PRO A 184 3.25 -10.80 22.12
CA PRO A 184 2.34 -11.66 22.86
C PRO A 184 1.42 -10.85 23.77
N ASN A 185 0.13 -11.15 23.73
CA ASN A 185 -0.93 -10.52 24.53
C ASN A 185 -1.19 -9.02 24.28
N ILE A 186 -0.56 -8.43 23.26
CA ILE A 186 -0.90 -7.08 22.81
C ILE A 186 -1.86 -7.23 21.62
N PRO A 187 -3.14 -6.84 21.72
CA PRO A 187 -4.01 -6.79 20.56
C PRO A 187 -3.64 -5.62 19.66
N LEU A 188 -3.91 -5.73 18.36
CA LEU A 188 -3.79 -4.60 17.43
C LEU A 188 -4.80 -3.51 17.84
N PRO A 189 -4.35 -2.28 18.16
CA PRO A 189 -5.26 -1.20 18.51
C PRO A 189 -6.19 -0.86 17.35
N ASN A 190 -7.48 -0.62 17.62
CA ASN A 190 -8.42 -0.15 16.59
C ASN A 190 -7.93 1.13 15.91
N LEU A 191 -7.30 2.03 16.66
CA LEU A 191 -6.72 3.26 16.12
C LEU A 191 -5.62 2.99 15.08
N LEU A 192 -4.76 1.99 15.32
CA LEU A 192 -3.74 1.54 14.37
C LEU A 192 -4.37 1.04 13.06
N LEU A 193 -5.36 0.17 13.17
CA LEU A 193 -6.07 -0.34 12.00
C LEU A 193 -6.78 0.78 11.23
N ASN A 194 -7.38 1.74 11.92
CA ASN A 194 -8.02 2.90 11.29
C ASN A 194 -7.01 3.80 10.56
N HIS A 195 -5.80 4.00 11.09
CA HIS A 195 -4.73 4.69 10.36
C HIS A 195 -4.31 3.94 9.09
N ILE A 196 -4.19 2.62 9.15
CA ILE A 196 -3.88 1.78 7.98
C ILE A 196 -5.00 1.87 6.93
N PHE A 197 -6.26 1.70 7.35
CA PHE A 197 -7.42 1.78 6.45
C PHE A 197 -7.57 3.15 5.82
N LEU A 198 -7.31 4.22 6.57
CA LEU A 198 -7.37 5.59 6.05
C LEU A 198 -6.39 5.76 4.90
N GLN A 199 -5.12 5.37 5.08
CA GLN A 199 -4.08 5.45 4.05
C GLN A 199 -4.43 4.66 2.79
N ILE A 200 -4.96 3.44 2.96
CA ILE A 200 -5.46 2.62 1.85
C ILE A 200 -6.63 3.32 1.15
N SER A 201 -7.58 3.86 1.91
CA SER A 201 -8.75 4.55 1.36
C SER A 201 -8.38 5.81 0.58
N GLU A 202 -7.34 6.54 1.00
CA GLU A 202 -6.82 7.72 0.29
C GLU A 202 -6.19 7.33 -1.05
N ALA A 203 -5.39 6.25 -1.07
CA ALA A 203 -4.83 5.71 -2.31
C ALA A 203 -5.93 5.23 -3.26
N MET A 204 -6.92 4.50 -2.76
CA MET A 204 -8.05 4.02 -3.58
C MET A 204 -8.96 5.15 -4.07
N LYS A 205 -9.17 6.20 -3.26
CA LYS A 205 -9.85 7.43 -3.69
C LYS A 205 -9.10 8.08 -4.85
N PHE A 206 -7.78 8.14 -4.78
CA PHE A 206 -6.95 8.64 -5.86
C PHE A 206 -7.09 7.78 -7.13
N LEU A 207 -7.01 6.45 -7.02
CA LEU A 207 -7.19 5.55 -8.18
C LEU A 207 -8.58 5.69 -8.82
N SER A 208 -9.65 5.69 -8.01
CA SER A 208 -11.01 5.91 -8.50
C SER A 208 -11.13 7.25 -9.25
N SER A 209 -10.54 8.33 -8.73
CA SER A 209 -10.54 9.65 -9.42
C SER A 209 -9.86 9.65 -10.79
N LYS A 210 -9.08 8.59 -11.10
CA LYS A 210 -8.40 8.38 -12.38
C LYS A 210 -9.07 7.32 -13.24
N GLY A 211 -10.22 6.79 -12.82
CA GLY A 211 -10.90 5.67 -13.48
C GLY A 211 -10.09 4.36 -13.41
N ILE A 212 -9.23 4.22 -12.40
CA ILE A 212 -8.39 3.03 -12.21
C ILE A 212 -9.04 2.16 -11.15
N ILE A 213 -9.36 0.93 -11.53
CA ILE A 213 -9.82 -0.12 -10.62
C ILE A 213 -8.60 -0.97 -10.23
N HIS A 214 -8.45 -1.29 -8.95
CA HIS A 214 -7.37 -2.14 -8.48
C HIS A 214 -7.61 -3.60 -8.85
N GLY A 215 -8.83 -4.12 -8.63
CA GLY A 215 -9.26 -5.47 -9.04
C GLY A 215 -8.69 -6.63 -8.21
N ASP A 216 -7.77 -6.36 -7.28
CA ASP A 216 -7.18 -7.34 -6.37
C ASP A 216 -6.78 -6.72 -5.02
N LEU A 217 -7.64 -5.87 -4.46
CA LEU A 217 -7.36 -5.22 -3.17
C LEU A 217 -7.44 -6.25 -2.02
N ALA A 218 -6.32 -6.47 -1.33
CA ALA A 218 -6.22 -7.40 -0.19
C ALA A 218 -5.01 -7.05 0.70
N CYS A 219 -4.96 -7.57 1.94
CA CYS A 219 -3.83 -7.29 2.86
C CYS A 219 -2.46 -7.72 2.30
N ARG A 220 -2.40 -8.71 1.42
CA ARG A 220 -1.15 -9.13 0.76
C ARG A 220 -0.58 -8.09 -0.22
N ASN A 221 -1.43 -7.23 -0.78
CA ASN A 221 -1.08 -6.17 -1.73
C ASN A 221 -0.93 -4.79 -1.03
N VAL A 222 -0.88 -4.78 0.31
CA VAL A 222 -0.53 -3.61 1.12
C VAL A 222 0.88 -3.83 1.66
N LEU A 223 1.82 -2.96 1.33
CA LEU A 223 3.18 -2.99 1.85
C LEU A 223 3.34 -2.04 3.04
N VAL A 224 4.16 -2.45 4.00
CA VAL A 224 4.40 -1.73 5.25
C VAL A 224 5.81 -1.14 5.23
N PHE A 225 5.87 0.18 5.30
CA PHE A 225 7.12 0.95 5.32
C PHE A 225 7.57 1.28 6.74
N HIS A 226 6.60 1.45 7.62
CA HIS A 226 6.83 1.55 9.04
C HIS A 226 5.63 1.01 9.80
N PHE A 227 5.88 0.24 10.85
CA PHE A 227 4.84 -0.32 11.68
C PHE A 227 5.09 0.03 13.14
N ASP A 228 4.20 0.83 13.72
CA ASP A 228 4.30 1.25 15.12
C ASP A 228 2.96 1.08 15.82
N VAL A 229 2.92 0.11 16.75
CA VAL A 229 1.74 -0.22 17.54
C VAL A 229 1.46 0.82 18.62
N GLN A 230 2.50 1.45 19.15
CA GLN A 230 2.40 2.43 20.23
C GLN A 230 2.07 3.82 19.71
N GLU A 231 2.55 4.13 18.51
CA GLU A 231 2.34 5.42 17.83
C GLU A 231 1.66 5.18 16.46
N PRO A 232 0.36 4.84 16.44
CA PRO A 232 -0.40 4.54 15.22
C PRO A 232 -0.23 5.50 14.05
N ASN A 233 -0.07 6.79 14.35
CA ASN A 233 0.11 7.86 13.36
C ASN A 233 1.46 7.81 12.63
N ARG A 234 2.44 7.05 13.13
CA ARG A 234 3.73 6.81 12.45
C ARG A 234 3.68 5.63 11.50
N THR A 235 2.67 4.76 11.62
CA THR A 235 2.53 3.61 10.72
C THR A 235 2.33 4.11 9.30
N LEU A 236 3.15 3.62 8.37
CA LEU A 236 3.06 3.95 6.95
C LEU A 236 2.82 2.68 6.14
N VAL A 237 1.73 2.69 5.39
CA VAL A 237 1.41 1.66 4.41
C VAL A 237 1.27 2.26 3.02
N LYS A 238 1.61 1.47 2.00
CA LYS A 238 1.44 1.82 0.60
C LYS A 238 0.87 0.64 -0.17
N LEU A 239 -0.07 0.92 -1.06
CA LEU A 239 -0.59 -0.07 -1.96
C LEU A 239 0.42 -0.42 -3.06
N THR A 240 0.50 -1.71 -3.37
CA THR A 240 1.28 -2.27 -4.47
C THR A 240 0.39 -3.16 -5.33
N ASP A 241 0.94 -3.71 -6.42
CA ASP A 241 0.32 -4.78 -7.20
C ASP A 241 -1.15 -4.49 -7.54
N PHE A 242 -1.39 -3.30 -8.09
CA PHE A 242 -2.63 -2.94 -8.79
C PHE A 242 -2.71 -3.80 -10.04
N GLY A 243 -3.01 -5.07 -9.83
CA GLY A 243 -2.91 -6.15 -10.79
C GLY A 243 -3.93 -5.92 -11.87
N ILE A 244 -3.52 -5.17 -12.90
CA ILE A 244 -4.23 -4.98 -14.15
C ILE A 244 -5.55 -4.26 -13.88
N SER A 245 -5.62 -2.95 -14.13
CA SER A 245 -6.88 -2.22 -14.06
C SER A 245 -7.93 -2.86 -14.97
N ARG A 246 -8.75 -3.77 -14.41
CA ARG A 246 -9.87 -4.39 -15.09
C ARG A 246 -10.93 -3.29 -15.23
N GLY A 247 -11.36 -3.00 -16.46
CA GLY A 247 -12.41 -2.01 -16.74
C GLY A 247 -11.94 -0.60 -17.07
N ASN A 248 -10.64 -0.34 -17.21
CA ASN A 248 -10.17 0.98 -17.66
C ASN A 248 -10.40 1.12 -19.19
N THR A 249 -11.07 2.20 -19.64
CA THR A 249 -11.43 2.48 -21.05
C THR A 249 -10.22 2.59 -21.99
N ILE A 250 -9.01 2.71 -21.45
CA ILE A 250 -7.75 2.66 -22.21
C ILE A 250 -7.42 1.23 -22.68
N TYR A 251 -7.95 0.20 -22.00
CA TYR A 251 -7.64 -1.21 -22.23
C TYR A 251 -8.65 -1.96 -23.09
N SER A 252 -9.83 -1.39 -23.37
CA SER A 252 -10.91 -2.04 -24.14
C SER A 252 -10.61 -2.27 -25.63
N LYS A 253 -9.37 -2.06 -26.08
CA LYS A 253 -8.98 -2.12 -27.51
C LYS A 253 -7.91 -3.16 -27.88
N ILE A 254 -7.40 -3.99 -26.96
CA ILE A 254 -6.36 -4.98 -27.33
C ILE A 254 -6.74 -6.38 -26.88
N ASP A 255 -6.77 -7.28 -27.87
CA ASP A 255 -7.32 -8.63 -27.87
C ASP A 255 -6.94 -9.52 -26.68
N ALA A 256 -7.95 -10.31 -26.31
CA ALA A 256 -7.94 -11.38 -25.35
C ALA A 256 -6.92 -12.46 -25.70
N VAL A 257 -5.84 -12.55 -24.91
CA VAL A 257 -5.10 -13.79 -24.73
C VAL A 257 -4.94 -14.00 -23.23
N ALA A 258 -5.70 -14.98 -22.73
CA ALA A 258 -5.80 -15.33 -21.33
C ALA A 258 -4.47 -15.91 -20.82
N THR A 259 -3.94 -15.35 -19.73
CA THR A 259 -2.83 -15.96 -18.99
C THR A 259 -2.90 -15.54 -17.53
N VAL A 260 -3.17 -16.51 -16.64
CA VAL A 260 -3.01 -16.62 -15.14
C VAL A 260 -3.47 -15.44 -14.26
N ILE A 261 -3.25 -14.22 -14.70
CA ILE A 261 -3.72 -12.92 -14.24
C ILE A 261 -5.24 -12.75 -14.33
N ASP A 262 -5.94 -13.62 -15.07
CA ASP A 262 -7.42 -13.64 -15.16
C ASP A 262 -8.08 -14.43 -14.02
N THR A 263 -7.31 -15.00 -13.09
CA THR A 263 -7.87 -15.64 -11.91
C THR A 263 -8.51 -14.59 -11.01
N ILE A 264 -9.81 -14.72 -10.80
CA ILE A 264 -10.57 -13.86 -9.89
C ILE A 264 -10.19 -14.27 -8.46
N PRO A 265 -9.86 -13.32 -7.57
CA PRO A 265 -9.61 -13.64 -6.16
C PRO A 265 -10.94 -14.01 -5.49
N ILE A 266 -11.40 -15.26 -5.65
CA ILE A 266 -12.78 -15.69 -5.33
C ILE A 266 -13.21 -15.30 -3.91
N ARG A 267 -12.30 -15.38 -2.94
CA ARG A 267 -12.56 -15.11 -1.52
C ARG A 267 -12.70 -13.61 -1.18
N SER A 268 -12.26 -12.72 -2.08
CA SER A 268 -12.29 -11.26 -1.89
C SER A 268 -13.12 -10.54 -2.97
N ALA A 269 -13.56 -11.24 -4.01
CA ALA A 269 -14.29 -10.67 -5.14
C ALA A 269 -15.76 -10.38 -4.79
N ALA A 270 -16.28 -9.29 -5.37
CA ALA A 270 -17.67 -8.89 -5.23
C ALA A 270 -18.64 -9.89 -5.91
N PRO A 271 -19.89 -10.01 -5.43
CA PRO A 271 -20.88 -10.94 -5.99
C PRO A 271 -21.09 -10.81 -7.50
N GLU A 272 -21.16 -9.59 -8.03
CA GLU A 272 -21.36 -9.32 -9.46
C GLU A 272 -20.19 -9.77 -10.33
N VAL A 273 -18.97 -9.73 -9.79
CA VAL A 273 -17.75 -10.26 -10.45
C VAL A 273 -17.80 -11.78 -10.49
N LEU A 274 -18.28 -12.40 -9.42
CA LEU A 274 -18.40 -13.85 -9.30
C LEU A 274 -19.55 -14.45 -10.12
N GLN A 275 -20.63 -13.70 -10.32
CA GLN A 275 -21.77 -14.11 -11.14
C GLN A 275 -21.44 -14.10 -12.64
N ASN A 276 -20.62 -13.15 -13.08
CA ASN A 276 -20.34 -12.92 -14.49
C ASN A 276 -18.92 -13.33 -14.88
N SER A 277 -18.26 -14.20 -14.10
CA SER A 277 -16.86 -14.57 -14.34
C SER A 277 -16.60 -15.28 -15.68
N ASP A 278 -17.64 -15.85 -16.27
CA ASP A 278 -17.55 -16.62 -17.52
C ASP A 278 -17.74 -15.71 -18.76
N ASN A 279 -18.14 -14.46 -18.54
CA ASN A 279 -18.22 -13.44 -19.57
C ASN A 279 -16.91 -12.64 -19.50
N ASP A 280 -16.04 -12.73 -20.51
CA ASP A 280 -14.77 -11.99 -20.62
C ASP A 280 -14.94 -10.43 -20.62
N SER A 281 -16.10 -9.90 -20.23
CA SER A 281 -16.36 -8.47 -20.11
C SER A 281 -15.66 -7.90 -18.86
N THR A 282 -14.92 -6.82 -19.09
CA THR A 282 -14.30 -6.03 -18.02
C THR A 282 -15.25 -4.97 -17.45
N ASP A 283 -16.46 -4.83 -17.99
CA ASP A 283 -17.39 -3.73 -17.63
C ASP A 283 -18.00 -3.89 -16.23
N ILE A 284 -17.88 -5.10 -15.66
CA ILE A 284 -18.36 -5.42 -14.31
C ILE A 284 -17.46 -4.77 -13.23
N TYR A 285 -16.19 -4.51 -13.56
CA TYR A 285 -15.23 -3.93 -12.62
C TYR A 285 -15.46 -2.43 -12.46
N SER A 286 -15.57 -2.01 -11.23
CA SER A 286 -15.86 -0.62 -10.87
C SER A 286 -15.31 -0.28 -9.49
N GLU A 287 -15.38 0.99 -9.09
CA GLU A 287 -15.05 1.42 -7.73
C GLU A 287 -15.82 0.59 -6.68
N LYS A 288 -17.05 0.19 -6.99
CA LYS A 288 -17.89 -0.60 -6.09
C LYS A 288 -17.37 -2.03 -5.91
N THR A 289 -16.74 -2.62 -6.93
CA THR A 289 -16.09 -3.93 -6.79
C THR A 289 -14.87 -3.86 -5.86
N ASP A 290 -14.07 -2.81 -5.99
CA ASP A 290 -12.93 -2.55 -5.08
C ASP A 290 -13.40 -2.20 -3.67
N MET A 291 -14.54 -1.52 -3.51
CA MET A 291 -15.12 -1.23 -2.19
C MET A 291 -15.54 -2.52 -1.46
N PHE A 292 -16.05 -3.52 -2.18
CA PHE A 292 -16.32 -4.83 -1.59
C PHE A 292 -15.02 -5.49 -1.11
N ALA A 293 -13.99 -5.50 -1.96
CA ALA A 293 -12.68 -6.02 -1.62
C ALA A 293 -12.03 -5.27 -0.44
N MET A 294 -12.24 -3.96 -0.31
CA MET A 294 -11.84 -3.16 0.85
C MET A 294 -12.50 -3.66 2.14
N GLY A 295 -13.79 -4.00 2.09
CA GLY A 295 -14.49 -4.60 3.23
C GLY A 295 -13.90 -5.95 3.64
N VAL A 296 -13.55 -6.80 2.67
CA VAL A 296 -12.86 -8.07 2.92
C VAL A 296 -11.46 -7.84 3.48
N LEU A 297 -10.69 -6.88 2.96
CA LEU A 297 -9.37 -6.49 3.50
C LEU A 297 -9.47 -6.04 4.96
N MET A 298 -10.47 -5.21 5.29
CA MET A 298 -10.70 -4.81 6.68
C MET A 298 -11.03 -6.02 7.56
N TRP A 299 -11.78 -7.00 7.05
CA TRP A 299 -12.04 -8.26 7.74
C TRP A 299 -10.76 -9.09 7.93
N GLU A 300 -9.90 -9.21 6.91
CA GLU A 300 -8.59 -9.86 7.00
C GLU A 300 -7.76 -9.23 8.13
N ALA A 301 -7.70 -7.89 8.18
CA ALA A 301 -6.98 -7.16 9.21
C ALA A 301 -7.52 -7.44 10.63
N TYR A 302 -8.84 -7.35 10.83
CA TYR A 302 -9.45 -7.65 12.14
C TYR A 302 -9.36 -9.12 12.53
N SER A 303 -9.19 -10.03 11.57
CA SER A 303 -9.05 -11.47 11.83
C SER A 303 -7.60 -11.91 12.07
N ASN A 304 -6.65 -10.97 12.17
CA ASN A 304 -5.21 -11.23 12.25
C ASN A 304 -4.68 -12.00 11.03
N GLY A 305 -5.14 -11.64 9.83
CA GLY A 305 -4.68 -12.23 8.59
C GLY A 305 -5.27 -13.60 8.26
N ARG A 306 -6.41 -14.00 8.87
CA ARG A 306 -7.06 -15.24 8.46
C ARG A 306 -7.51 -15.16 7.00
N ILE A 307 -7.43 -16.28 6.32
CA ILE A 307 -8.00 -16.43 4.98
C ILE A 307 -9.54 -16.32 5.08
N PRO A 308 -10.19 -15.43 4.31
CA PRO A 308 -11.65 -15.34 4.28
C PRO A 308 -12.27 -16.67 3.86
N TRP A 309 -13.31 -17.12 4.58
CA TRP A 309 -13.97 -18.42 4.37
C TRP A 309 -13.03 -19.63 4.57
N SER A 310 -12.01 -19.53 5.42
CA SER A 310 -10.99 -20.57 5.64
C SER A 310 -11.56 -21.93 6.05
N GLU A 311 -12.75 -21.97 6.64
CA GLU A 311 -13.49 -23.19 6.97
C GLU A 311 -13.99 -23.96 5.74
N ILE A 312 -13.99 -23.33 4.56
CA ILE A 312 -14.48 -23.90 3.30
C ILE A 312 -13.30 -24.23 2.39
N GLY A 313 -13.09 -25.53 2.15
CA GLY A 313 -11.99 -26.00 1.29
C GLY A 313 -12.18 -25.77 -0.21
N LYS A 314 -13.42 -25.77 -0.72
CA LYS A 314 -13.70 -25.63 -2.17
C LYS A 314 -14.12 -24.22 -2.55
N GLU A 315 -13.39 -23.59 -3.47
CA GLU A 315 -13.68 -22.22 -3.93
C GLU A 315 -15.06 -22.08 -4.61
N SER A 316 -15.56 -23.11 -5.28
CA SER A 316 -16.89 -23.09 -5.88
C SER A 316 -18.02 -22.95 -4.85
N ILE A 317 -17.81 -23.45 -3.62
CA ILE A 317 -18.75 -23.29 -2.52
C ILE A 317 -18.68 -21.86 -1.99
N VAL A 318 -17.47 -21.33 -1.79
CA VAL A 318 -17.27 -19.92 -1.39
C VAL A 318 -17.95 -18.99 -2.38
N ARG A 319 -17.71 -19.18 -3.67
CA ARG A 319 -18.35 -18.43 -4.76
C ARG A 319 -19.86 -18.41 -4.60
N LYS A 320 -20.49 -19.58 -4.46
CA LYS A 320 -21.93 -19.69 -4.31
C LYS A 320 -22.43 -18.93 -3.08
N LYS A 321 -21.78 -19.09 -1.93
CA LYS A 321 -22.17 -18.40 -0.69
C LYS A 321 -22.15 -16.88 -0.83
N VAL A 322 -21.10 -16.32 -1.44
CA VAL A 322 -20.98 -14.88 -1.67
C VAL A 322 -22.07 -14.38 -2.63
N ILE A 323 -22.34 -15.13 -3.70
CA ILE A 323 -23.42 -14.83 -4.66
C ILE A 323 -24.80 -14.85 -3.98
N ASP A 324 -25.04 -15.84 -3.12
CA ASP A 324 -26.31 -16.04 -2.41
C ASP A 324 -26.52 -15.04 -1.24
N GLY A 325 -25.55 -14.16 -0.98
CA GLY A 325 -25.68 -13.12 0.03
C GLY A 325 -25.23 -13.53 1.43
N GLU A 326 -24.59 -14.69 1.58
CA GLU A 326 -23.96 -15.04 2.85
C GLU A 326 -22.80 -14.09 3.16
N ARG A 327 -22.49 -13.93 4.45
CA ARG A 327 -21.46 -12.99 4.92
C ARG A 327 -20.46 -13.69 5.84
N LEU A 328 -19.23 -13.20 5.80
CA LEU A 328 -18.21 -13.58 6.76
C LEU A 328 -18.69 -13.26 8.19
N SER A 329 -18.40 -14.15 9.13
CA SER A 329 -18.66 -13.90 10.54
C SER A 329 -17.79 -12.76 11.07
N ARG A 330 -18.32 -11.92 11.95
CA ARG A 330 -17.58 -10.85 12.61
C ARG A 330 -16.31 -11.40 13.29
N PRO A 331 -15.11 -10.87 13.01
CA PRO A 331 -13.89 -11.30 13.71
C PRO A 331 -13.93 -10.92 15.19
N ASP A 332 -13.35 -11.77 16.04
CA ASP A 332 -13.32 -11.55 17.48
C ASP A 332 -12.66 -10.21 17.86
N ASN A 333 -11.65 -9.74 17.14
CA ASN A 333 -10.97 -8.49 17.47
C ASN A 333 -11.74 -7.24 17.01
N CYS A 334 -12.74 -7.38 16.13
CA CYS A 334 -13.59 -6.27 15.71
C CYS A 334 -14.68 -5.98 16.75
N LYS A 335 -14.30 -5.48 17.93
CA LYS A 335 -15.25 -5.25 19.05
C LYS A 335 -16.19 -4.06 18.86
N SER A 336 -15.84 -3.13 17.98
CA SER A 336 -16.63 -1.92 17.74
C SER A 336 -17.79 -2.16 16.76
N ASP A 337 -19.02 -1.82 17.16
CA ASP A 337 -20.20 -1.96 16.32
C ASP A 337 -20.22 -0.98 15.15
N CYS A 338 -19.71 0.25 15.35
CA CYS A 338 -19.59 1.20 14.24
C CYS A 338 -18.60 0.71 13.19
N GLN A 339 -17.50 0.08 13.62
CA GLN A 339 -16.52 -0.50 12.72
C GLN A 339 -17.08 -1.69 11.95
N TRP A 340 -17.78 -2.59 12.63
CA TRP A 340 -18.38 -3.75 11.97
C TRP A 340 -19.47 -3.33 10.98
N SER A 341 -20.29 -2.34 11.35
CA SER A 341 -21.30 -1.76 10.46
C SER A 341 -20.67 -1.10 9.23
N LEU A 342 -19.54 -0.43 9.39
CA LEU A 342 -18.76 0.14 8.28
C LEU A 342 -18.29 -0.96 7.32
N ILE A 343 -17.70 -2.04 7.85
CA ILE A 343 -17.23 -3.19 7.05
C ILE A 343 -18.37 -3.85 6.29
N LEU A 344 -19.52 -4.08 6.96
CA LEU A 344 -20.70 -4.63 6.30
C LEU A 344 -21.24 -3.72 5.19
N LYS A 345 -21.20 -2.39 5.37
CA LYS A 345 -21.61 -1.43 4.36
C LYS A 345 -20.67 -1.43 3.15
N CYS A 346 -19.37 -1.65 3.34
CA CYS A 346 -18.43 -1.88 2.24
C CYS A 346 -18.79 -3.16 1.45
N MET A 347 -19.26 -4.20 2.14
CA MET A 347 -19.64 -5.51 1.58
C MET A 347 -21.15 -5.67 1.28
N SER A 348 -21.88 -4.58 1.05
CA SER A 348 -23.30 -4.64 0.67
C SER A 348 -23.48 -5.48 -0.61
N GLN A 349 -24.56 -6.28 -0.68
CA GLN A 349 -24.78 -7.18 -1.82
C GLN A 349 -24.95 -6.37 -3.11
N ASN A 350 -25.83 -5.38 -3.05
CA ASN A 350 -26.05 -4.43 -4.11
C ASN A 350 -24.88 -3.42 -4.16
N PRO A 351 -24.21 -3.23 -5.31
CA PRO A 351 -23.13 -2.26 -5.48
C PRO A 351 -23.51 -0.82 -5.10
N ASP A 352 -24.75 -0.41 -5.35
CA ASP A 352 -25.20 0.96 -5.10
C ASP A 352 -25.32 1.28 -3.59
N ASP A 353 -25.53 0.26 -2.77
CA ASP A 353 -25.62 0.39 -1.31
C ASP A 353 -24.23 0.44 -0.64
N ARG A 354 -23.15 0.20 -1.41
CA ARG A 354 -21.77 0.30 -0.92
C ARG A 354 -21.34 1.76 -0.88
N LEU A 355 -20.41 2.07 0.03
CA LEU A 355 -19.77 3.40 0.06
C LEU A 355 -18.97 3.70 -1.21
N THR A 356 -18.66 4.97 -1.42
CA THR A 356 -17.53 5.43 -2.24
C THR A 356 -16.27 5.52 -1.39
N PHE A 357 -15.09 5.50 -2.00
CA PHE A 357 -13.82 5.72 -1.27
C PHE A 357 -13.76 7.12 -0.68
N GLN A 358 -14.43 8.11 -1.27
CA GLN A 358 -14.55 9.45 -0.68
C GLN A 358 -15.32 9.42 0.65
N GLU A 359 -16.45 8.72 0.71
CA GLU A 359 -17.25 8.58 1.93
C GLU A 359 -16.53 7.74 2.99
N LEU A 360 -15.85 6.66 2.58
CA LEU A 360 -15.05 5.83 3.49
C LEU A 360 -13.89 6.63 4.09
N THR A 361 -13.15 7.38 3.26
CA THR A 361 -12.04 8.24 3.71
C THR A 361 -12.54 9.21 4.78
N LYS A 362 -13.68 9.88 4.54
CA LYS A 362 -14.26 10.83 5.49
C LYS A 362 -14.55 10.18 6.84
N GLN A 363 -15.20 9.02 6.86
CA GLN A 363 -15.52 8.32 8.10
C GLN A 363 -14.26 7.83 8.84
N LEU A 364 -13.26 7.34 8.11
CA LEU A 364 -11.99 6.92 8.71
C LEU A 364 -11.19 8.11 9.26
N THR A 365 -11.25 9.28 8.61
CA THR A 365 -10.67 10.53 9.14
C THR A 365 -11.31 10.89 10.48
N GLU A 366 -12.64 10.79 10.60
CA GLU A 366 -13.33 11.02 11.87
C GLU A 366 -12.84 10.02 12.94
N PHE A 367 -12.67 8.74 12.59
CA PHE A 367 -12.19 7.72 13.54
C PHE A 367 -10.75 7.90 14.03
N VAL A 368 -9.87 8.55 13.25
CA VAL A 368 -8.49 8.83 13.67
C VAL A 368 -8.31 10.20 14.32
N THR A 369 -9.24 11.13 14.11
CA THR A 369 -9.18 12.51 14.65
C THR A 369 -9.96 12.70 15.93
N LEU A 370 -10.96 11.85 16.21
CA LEU A 370 -11.69 11.92 17.47
C LEU A 370 -10.77 11.58 18.65
N PRO A 371 -10.69 12.43 19.70
CA PRO A 371 -9.90 12.11 20.88
C PRO A 371 -10.42 10.82 21.52
N VAL A 372 -9.51 9.94 21.92
CA VAL A 372 -9.80 8.75 22.72
C VAL A 372 -10.25 9.21 24.10
N ASN A 373 -11.49 9.70 24.23
CA ASN A 373 -12.18 9.98 25.48
C ASN A 373 -13.67 10.28 25.22
N SER A 374 -14.46 9.22 25.22
CA SER A 374 -15.80 9.27 25.80
C SER A 374 -16.15 7.88 26.31
N ASN A 375 -15.76 7.64 27.57
CA ASN A 375 -16.54 6.80 28.45
C ASN A 375 -17.97 7.37 28.44
N VAL A 376 -18.81 6.87 27.54
CA VAL A 376 -20.26 7.02 27.69
C VAL A 376 -20.62 6.10 28.84
N SER A 377 -20.57 6.66 30.05
CA SER A 377 -21.31 6.16 31.18
C SER A 377 -22.77 6.06 30.75
N VAL A 378 -23.21 4.86 30.40
CA VAL A 378 -24.64 4.55 30.35
C VAL A 378 -25.09 4.54 31.81
N SER A 379 -25.59 5.69 32.26
CA SER A 379 -26.38 5.76 33.47
C SER A 379 -27.71 5.04 33.21
N VAL A 380 -27.90 3.99 34.02
CA VAL A 380 -29.07 3.14 34.32
C VAL A 380 -30.40 3.53 33.68
#